data_AF-A0A7J4T278-F1
#
_entry.id   AF-A0A7J4T278-F1
#
_cell.length_a   1.000
_cell.length_b   1.000
_cell.length_c   1.000
_cell.angle_alpha   90.00
_cell.angle_beta   90.00
_cell.angle_gamma   90.00
#
_symmetry.space_group_name_H-M   'P 1'
#
loop_
_entity.id
_entity.type
_entity.pdbx_description
1 polymer ?
#
loop_
_entity_poly.entity_id
_entity_poly.type
_entity_poly.pdbx_seq_one_letter_code
_entity_poly.pdbx_strand_id
1 'polypeptide(L)'
;GQNNPEVLFYSFIKLPEGKMSTRKGNVVFMDDLLEEAKAYAANVVREIRVDYSEEMIAKIAEAVGTSAVRFNIIKVSPDKGFTF
;
A
#
# COMPACT_ATOMS: atom_id res chain seq x y z
N GLY A 1 40.08 -0.42 -2.42
CA GLY A 1 39.44 -0.33 -1.09
C GLY A 1 37.98 -0.68 -1.24
N GLN A 2 37.43 -1.49 -0.35
CA GLN A 2 35.98 -1.76 -0.35
C GLN A 2 35.24 -0.59 0.30
N ASN A 3 34.06 -0.27 -0.22
CA ASN A 3 33.15 0.68 0.42
C ASN A 3 32.55 0.05 1.68
N ASN A 4 32.42 0.84 2.74
CA ASN A 4 31.72 0.41 3.96
C ASN A 4 30.23 0.22 3.67
N PRO A 5 29.58 -0.78 4.30
CA PRO A 5 28.15 -0.98 4.17
C PRO A 5 27.36 0.19 4.78
N GLU A 6 26.29 0.60 4.10
CA GLU A 6 25.34 1.59 4.60
C GLU A 6 24.18 0.88 5.32
N VAL A 7 23.86 1.34 6.52
CA VAL A 7 22.73 0.79 7.30
C VAL A 7 21.48 1.59 6.97
N LEU A 8 20.51 0.94 6.33
CA LEU A 8 19.18 1.51 6.06
C LEU A 8 18.19 1.00 7.12
N PHE A 9 17.71 1.91 7.94
CA PHE A 9 16.70 1.62 8.96
C PHE A 9 15.32 2.11 8.52
N TYR A 10 14.32 1.25 8.67
CA TYR A 10 12.91 1.58 8.47
C TYR A 10 12.15 1.38 9.77
N SER A 11 11.33 2.36 10.13
CA SER A 11 10.45 2.31 11.28
C SER A 11 9.19 1.51 10.98
N PHE A 12 8.42 1.20 12.03
CA PHE A 12 7.25 0.33 11.91
C PHE A 12 6.01 1.06 11.41
N ILE A 13 5.24 0.36 10.56
CA ILE A 13 3.84 0.68 10.29
C ILE A 13 3.00 0.09 11.42
N LYS A 14 2.09 0.88 11.97
CA LYS A 14 1.20 0.48 13.08
C LYS A 14 -0.27 0.66 12.69
N LEU A 15 -1.13 -0.06 13.39
CA LEU A 15 -2.57 0.15 13.36
C LEU A 15 -2.95 1.28 14.33
N PRO A 16 -4.14 1.89 14.17
CA PRO A 16 -4.66 2.86 15.14
C PRO A 16 -4.67 2.30 16.57
N GLU A 17 -4.92 1.00 16.72
CA GLU A 17 -4.97 0.28 17.99
C GLU A 17 -3.57 -0.13 18.50
N GLY A 18 -2.50 0.15 17.74
CA GLY A 18 -1.12 -0.11 18.11
C GLY A 18 -0.40 -1.07 17.16
N LYS A 19 0.54 -1.85 17.69
CA LYS A 19 1.41 -2.71 16.86
C LYS A 19 0.64 -3.92 16.30
N MET A 20 0.93 -4.27 15.05
CA MET A 20 0.52 -5.54 14.48
C MET A 20 1.18 -6.71 15.22
N SER A 21 0.49 -7.85 15.33
CA SER A 21 1.01 -9.02 16.04
C SER A 21 0.39 -10.32 15.52
N THR A 22 1.23 -11.21 14.99
CA THR A 22 0.82 -12.55 14.52
C THR A 22 0.20 -13.38 15.65
N ARG A 23 0.77 -13.33 16.86
CA ARG A 23 0.25 -14.05 18.04
C ARG A 23 -1.14 -13.56 18.48
N LYS A 24 -1.47 -12.30 18.20
CA LYS A 24 -2.77 -11.69 18.55
C LYS A 24 -3.76 -11.71 17.38
N GLY A 25 -3.33 -12.14 16.19
CA GLY A 25 -4.15 -12.16 14.98
C GLY A 25 -4.42 -10.77 14.37
N ASN A 26 -3.83 -9.69 14.86
CA ASN A 26 -4.06 -8.33 14.35
C ASN A 26 -2.98 -7.92 13.33
N VAL A 27 -2.94 -8.63 12.21
CA VAL A 27 -2.00 -8.36 11.11
C VAL A 27 -2.76 -7.93 9.86
N VAL A 28 -2.11 -7.12 9.03
CA VAL A 28 -2.59 -6.78 7.69
C VAL A 28 -1.71 -7.51 6.68
N PHE A 29 -2.30 -8.36 5.85
CA PHE A 29 -1.58 -9.02 4.78
C PHE A 29 -1.46 -8.09 3.58
N MET A 30 -0.29 -8.08 2.94
CA MET A 30 -0.03 -7.20 1.80
C MET A 30 -0.92 -7.55 0.60
N ASP A 31 -1.16 -8.84 0.37
CA ASP A 31 -1.98 -9.28 -0.77
C ASP A 31 -3.43 -8.81 -0.62
N ASP A 32 -4.01 -8.95 0.58
CA ASP A 32 -5.36 -8.46 0.89
C ASP A 32 -5.44 -6.93 0.74
N LEU A 33 -4.44 -6.20 1.25
CA LEU A 33 -4.39 -4.75 1.15
C LEU A 33 -4.32 -4.27 -0.31
N LEU A 34 -3.50 -4.94 -1.13
CA LEU A 34 -3.38 -4.60 -2.55
C LEU A 34 -4.67 -4.90 -3.31
N GLU A 35 -5.32 -6.03 -3.03
CA GLU A 35 -6.58 -6.39 -3.67
C GLU A 35 -7.69 -5.39 -3.30
N GLU A 36 -7.80 -5.01 -2.03
CA GLU A 36 -8.76 -4.00 -1.57
C GLU A 36 -8.49 -2.64 -2.22
N ALA A 37 -7.22 -2.21 -2.30
CA ALA A 37 -6.85 -0.95 -2.95
C ALA A 37 -7.20 -0.93 -4.44
N LYS A 38 -6.99 -2.05 -5.15
CA LYS A 38 -7.37 -2.20 -6.56
C LYS A 38 -8.88 -2.20 -6.73
N ALA A 39 -9.62 -2.95 -5.91
CA ALA A 39 -11.08 -2.98 -5.95
C ALA A 39 -11.68 -1.59 -5.70
N TYR A 40 -11.16 -0.86 -4.72
CA TYR A 40 -11.54 0.53 -4.47
C TYR A 40 -11.24 1.42 -5.67
N ALA A 41 -10.04 1.34 -6.24
CA ALA A 41 -9.67 2.12 -7.42
C ALA A 41 -10.58 1.81 -8.63
N ALA A 42 -10.93 0.54 -8.85
CA ALA A 42 -11.85 0.13 -9.92
C ALA A 42 -13.23 0.77 -9.75
N ASN A 43 -13.76 0.81 -8.53
CA ASN A 43 -15.05 1.45 -8.23
C ASN A 43 -15.01 2.95 -8.50
N VAL A 44 -13.96 3.64 -8.04
CA VAL A 44 -13.78 5.07 -8.32
C VAL A 44 -13.69 5.36 -9.83
N VAL A 45 -12.97 4.52 -10.58
CA VAL A 45 -12.89 4.68 -12.04
C VAL A 45 -14.25 4.48 -12.70
N ARG A 46 -15.05 3.48 -12.28
CA ARG A 46 -16.40 3.25 -12.82
C ARG A 46 -17.34 4.43 -12.56
N GLU A 47 -17.24 5.06 -11.39
CA GLU A 47 -18.05 6.24 -11.05
C GLU A 47 -17.73 7.44 -11.95
N ILE A 48 -16.44 7.64 -12.29
CA ILE A 48 -15.99 8.79 -13.08
C ILE A 48 -16.11 8.52 -14.59
N ARG A 49 -15.91 7.28 -15.03
CA ARG A 49 -15.81 6.87 -16.44
C ARG A 49 -16.72 5.68 -16.74
N VAL A 50 -18.00 6.01 -16.93
CA VAL A 50 -19.05 5.05 -17.32
C VAL A 50 -18.87 4.48 -18.73
N ASP A 51 -18.01 5.10 -19.55
CA ASP A 51 -17.72 4.75 -20.94
C ASP A 51 -16.57 3.74 -21.11
N TYR A 52 -15.85 3.42 -20.04
CA TYR A 52 -14.69 2.53 -20.10
C TYR A 52 -15.08 1.05 -20.07
N SER A 53 -14.32 0.24 -20.81
CA SER A 53 -14.44 -1.22 -20.72
C SER A 53 -13.88 -1.74 -19.40
N GLU A 54 -14.38 -2.89 -18.95
CA GLU A 54 -13.89 -3.54 -17.73
C GLU A 54 -12.38 -3.86 -17.79
N GLU A 55 -11.85 -4.19 -18.97
CA GLU A 55 -10.41 -4.41 -19.14
C GLU A 55 -9.60 -3.11 -18.91
N MET A 56 -10.09 -1.98 -19.40
CA MET A 56 -9.44 -0.69 -19.19
C MET A 56 -9.53 -0.26 -17.72
N ILE A 57 -10.69 -0.44 -17.09
CA ILE A 57 -10.90 -0.18 -15.66
C ILE A 57 -9.92 -1.02 -14.84
N ALA A 58 -9.80 -2.32 -15.11
CA ALA A 58 -8.89 -3.21 -14.40
C ALA A 58 -7.42 -2.78 -14.52
N LYS A 59 -6.97 -2.37 -15.71
CA LYS A 59 -5.60 -1.86 -15.92
C LYS A 59 -5.33 -0.59 -15.12
N ILE A 60 -6.28 0.34 -15.08
CA ILE A 60 -6.15 1.58 -14.31
C ILE A 60 -6.16 1.28 -12.81
N ALA A 61 -7.09 0.42 -12.36
CA ALA A 61 -7.22 0.02 -10.97
C ALA A 61 -5.95 -0.66 -10.44
N GLU A 62 -5.33 -1.55 -11.22
CA GLU A 62 -4.04 -2.16 -10.91
C GLU A 62 -2.95 -1.10 -10.70
N ALA A 63 -2.81 -0.19 -11.65
CA ALA A 63 -1.80 0.86 -11.59
C ALA A 63 -2.01 1.80 -10.40
N VAL A 64 -3.25 2.25 -10.19
CA VAL A 64 -3.61 3.19 -9.11
C VAL A 64 -3.51 2.53 -7.75
N GLY A 65 -4.13 1.36 -7.54
CA GLY A 65 -4.13 0.67 -6.25
C GLY A 65 -2.72 0.33 -5.78
N THR A 66 -1.92 -0.29 -6.64
CA THR A 66 -0.51 -0.64 -6.32
C THR A 66 0.33 0.61 -6.09
N SER A 67 0.17 1.66 -6.90
CA SER A 67 0.95 2.91 -6.72
C SER A 67 0.54 3.67 -5.47
N ALA A 68 -0.74 3.67 -5.10
CA ALA A 68 -1.24 4.33 -3.91
C ALA A 68 -0.64 3.70 -2.65
N VAL A 69 -0.62 2.37 -2.54
CA VAL A 69 -0.01 1.66 -1.41
C VAL A 69 1.49 1.96 -1.33
N ARG A 70 2.22 1.88 -2.45
CA ARG A 70 3.65 2.18 -2.50
C ARG A 70 3.95 3.63 -2.12
N PHE A 71 3.22 4.57 -2.70
CA PHE A 71 3.38 5.99 -2.42
C PHE A 71 3.11 6.29 -0.93
N ASN A 72 2.09 5.68 -0.34
CA ASN A 72 1.75 5.86 1.06
C ASN A 72 2.89 5.43 2.00
N ILE A 73 3.64 4.38 1.64
CA ILE A 73 4.79 3.90 2.41
C ILE A 73 6.01 4.81 2.20
N ILE A 74 6.37 5.13 0.96
CA ILE A 74 7.63 5.84 0.65
C ILE A 74 7.57 7.35 0.88
N LYS A 75 6.36 7.94 0.98
CA LYS A 75 6.20 9.39 1.25
C LYS A 75 6.61 9.77 2.67
N VAL A 76 6.72 8.80 3.58
CA VAL A 76 7.16 9.00 4.97
C VAL A 76 8.65 8.72 5.06
N SER A 77 9.39 9.55 5.80
CA SER A 77 10.81 9.33 6.03
C SER A 77 11.05 7.95 6.65
N PRO A 78 12.05 7.16 6.20
CA PRO A 78 12.26 5.79 6.67
C PRO A 78 12.36 5.63 8.18
N ASP A 79 12.95 6.60 8.87
CA ASP A 79 13.13 6.64 10.32
C ASP A 79 11.83 6.93 11.10
N LYS A 80 10.77 7.37 10.43
CA LYS A 80 9.48 7.71 11.04
C LYS A 80 8.45 6.63 10.78
N GLY A 81 7.95 6.04 11.86
CA GLY A 81 6.81 5.12 11.78
C GLY A 81 5.53 5.89 11.49
N PHE A 82 4.59 5.28 10.78
CA PHE A 82 3.27 5.86 10.53
C PHE A 82 2.16 4.89 10.87
N THR A 83 0.97 5.42 11.11
CA THR A 83 -0.25 4.65 11.31
C THR A 83 -0.94 4.47 9.97
N PHE A 84 -1.26 3.23 9.62
CA PHE A 84 -2.09 2.93 8.45
C PHE A 84 -3.55 3.28 8.71
#